data_AF-A0A2D5S6P2-F1
#
_entry.id   AF-A0A2D5S6P2-F1
#
_cell.length_a   1.000
_cell.length_b   1.000
_cell.length_c   1.000
_cell.angle_alpha   90.00
_cell.angle_beta   90.00
_cell.angle_gamma   90.00
#
_symmetry.space_group_name_H-M   'P 1'
#
loop_
_entity.id
_entity.type
_entity.pdbx_description
1 polymer ?
#
loop_
_entity_poly.entity_id
_entity_poly.type
_entity_poly.pdbx_seq_one_letter_code
_entity_poly.pdbx_strand_id
1 'polypeptide(L)'
;MISPSFFRTFLATKRLRSSNPIPDPGAEETCRRFVTRETGLPADPLDRPSWPAQTLSMALPGGRCNHPTPIAPSNMMTNPPSTPETAPTSRSLRVLVTAGPTWEPVDDVRYLGNRSSGRLGAELARAAGDLGHLVTLLRGPGTIDPSPHPRISEIRFQSATDLDQELRNRWPAHDLLVMAAAVADFRPVRIPDAPRKIRRSDGTHSLELEPVPDLLAGLAELEHPEGTRVGFALEPTEDLLKAARAKLVRKDLHAIVANPLETMDSERILGTLLVRDGTEARPPAGSMSKSGFAEWLIARLVELHRSRVDGNRDR
;
A
#
# COMPACT_ATOMS: atom_id res chain seq x y z
N MET A 1 46.99 17.95 47.05
CA MET A 1 47.28 17.59 48.46
C MET A 1 46.07 16.81 48.96
N ILE A 2 46.03 15.53 49.27
CA ILE A 2 47.01 14.44 49.49
C ILE A 2 46.33 13.16 48.97
N SER A 3 47.06 12.38 48.17
CA SER A 3 46.96 10.91 48.06
C SER A 3 48.16 10.38 48.90
N PRO A 4 48.28 9.11 49.40
CA PRO A 4 47.84 7.92 48.67
C PRO A 4 47.60 6.59 49.45
N SER A 5 47.06 5.60 48.72
CA SER A 5 47.45 4.16 48.71
C SER A 5 47.18 3.32 50.00
N PHE A 6 46.87 2.02 49.97
CA PHE A 6 47.57 0.93 49.30
C PHE A 6 46.72 -0.37 49.35
N PHE A 7 46.72 -1.11 48.24
CA PHE A 7 46.76 -2.59 48.07
C PHE A 7 45.69 -3.53 48.67
N ARG A 8 45.40 -4.74 48.16
CA ARG A 8 45.51 -5.46 46.85
C ARG A 8 45.05 -6.92 47.10
N THR A 9 44.63 -7.60 46.03
CA THR A 9 44.78 -9.07 45.78
C THR A 9 43.61 -9.99 46.23
N PHE A 10 42.75 -10.47 45.31
CA PHE A 10 42.84 -11.71 44.49
C PHE A 10 42.51 -13.01 45.25
N LEU A 11 41.45 -13.72 44.84
CA LEU A 11 41.50 -15.12 44.43
C LEU A 11 40.15 -15.63 43.90
N ALA A 12 40.20 -16.19 42.70
CA ALA A 12 39.16 -17.02 42.09
C ALA A 12 39.35 -18.48 42.50
N THR A 13 38.26 -19.23 42.68
CA THR A 13 38.17 -20.70 42.58
C THR A 13 36.72 -21.05 42.17
N LYS A 14 36.44 -21.45 40.93
CA LYS A 14 36.50 -22.78 40.29
C LYS A 14 35.51 -23.84 40.88
N ARG A 15 34.45 -24.08 40.09
CA ARG A 15 33.77 -25.35 39.69
C ARG A 15 33.54 -26.47 40.72
N LEU A 16 32.33 -27.05 40.67
CA LEU A 16 31.96 -28.45 40.26
C LEU A 16 30.51 -28.73 40.74
N ARG A 17 29.52 -28.92 39.85
CA ARG A 17 29.03 -30.15 39.17
C ARG A 17 27.91 -30.92 39.91
N SER A 18 26.93 -31.33 39.08
CA SER A 18 25.98 -32.47 39.17
C SER A 18 24.93 -32.45 40.28
N SER A 19 23.64 -32.69 40.00
CA SER A 19 23.16 -33.91 39.36
C SER A 19 21.68 -33.80 38.92
N ASN A 20 21.39 -34.30 37.71
CA ASN A 20 20.06 -34.80 37.31
C ASN A 20 19.89 -36.24 37.82
N PRO A 21 18.66 -36.72 38.04
CA PRO A 21 18.34 -38.13 37.96
C PRO A 21 17.77 -38.53 36.57
N ILE A 22 18.06 -39.79 36.23
CA ILE A 22 17.85 -40.58 35.00
C ILE A 22 16.42 -41.19 34.95
N PRO A 23 15.90 -41.58 33.77
CA PRO A 23 14.53 -42.11 33.58
C PRO A 23 14.45 -43.65 33.73
N ASP A 24 13.23 -44.19 33.82
CA ASP A 24 12.94 -45.63 33.83
C ASP A 24 11.90 -46.01 32.73
N PRO A 25 11.98 -47.22 32.10
CA PRO A 25 11.34 -47.56 30.82
C PRO A 25 10.22 -48.63 30.90
N GLY A 26 9.55 -48.87 29.75
CA GLY A 26 8.69 -50.04 29.46
C GLY A 26 7.19 -49.74 29.49
N ALA A 27 6.32 -50.19 28.58
CA ALA A 27 6.40 -51.23 27.56
C ALA A 27 5.33 -51.02 26.45
N GLU A 28 5.63 -51.61 25.28
CA GLU A 28 4.81 -52.20 24.19
C GLU A 28 3.27 -52.00 24.21
N GLU A 29 2.56 -51.77 23.09
CA GLU A 29 2.31 -52.80 22.08
C GLU A 29 1.72 -52.27 20.74
N THR A 30 2.07 -53.02 19.71
CA THR A 30 1.78 -53.00 18.26
C THR A 30 0.30 -53.06 17.84
N CYS A 31 -0.09 -52.39 16.75
CA CYS A 31 -0.97 -53.03 15.74
C CYS A 31 -0.76 -52.47 14.32
N ARG A 32 -0.78 -53.39 13.35
CA ARG A 32 -0.29 -53.28 11.97
C ARG A 32 -1.33 -52.76 10.97
N ARG A 33 -0.79 -52.14 9.90
CA ARG A 33 -1.15 -52.18 8.45
C ARG A 33 -2.64 -52.21 8.05
N PHE A 34 -3.01 -51.32 7.14
CA PHE A 34 -3.43 -51.72 5.78
C PHE A 34 -3.06 -50.64 4.74
N VAL A 35 -2.57 -51.11 3.61
CA VAL A 35 -2.26 -50.38 2.37
C VAL A 35 -3.45 -50.54 1.44
N THR A 36 -3.92 -49.46 0.82
CA THR A 36 -4.39 -49.50 -0.58
C THR A 36 -4.05 -48.17 -1.26
N ARG A 37 -3.29 -48.29 -2.35
CA ARG A 37 -3.13 -47.27 -3.38
C ARG A 37 -4.46 -47.14 -4.12
N GLU A 38 -4.92 -45.92 -4.35
CA GLU A 38 -5.74 -45.60 -5.53
C GLU A 38 -5.27 -44.29 -6.13
N THR A 39 -5.10 -44.34 -7.45
CA THR A 39 -4.69 -43.30 -8.38
C THR A 39 -5.88 -42.45 -8.77
N GLY A 40 -5.74 -41.12 -8.73
CA GLY A 40 -6.71 -40.18 -9.31
C GLY A 40 -6.18 -38.74 -9.27
N LEU A 41 -6.06 -38.13 -10.45
CA LEU A 41 -5.55 -36.78 -10.72
C LEU A 41 -6.40 -35.66 -10.05
N PRO A 42 -5.83 -34.45 -9.85
CA PRO A 42 -6.37 -33.46 -8.93
C PRO A 42 -7.56 -32.67 -9.49
N ALA A 43 -8.57 -32.46 -8.64
CA ALA A 43 -9.65 -31.51 -8.85
C ALA A 43 -9.22 -30.09 -8.42
N ASP A 44 -9.62 -29.14 -9.25
CA ASP A 44 -9.47 -27.68 -9.17
C ASP A 44 -10.16 -27.07 -7.93
N PRO A 45 -9.51 -26.20 -7.13
CA PRO A 45 -10.16 -25.52 -6.01
C PRO A 45 -10.47 -24.05 -6.35
N LEU A 46 -11.55 -23.82 -7.10
CA LEU A 46 -12.27 -22.55 -7.08
C LEU A 46 -13.66 -22.78 -6.51
N ASP A 47 -13.75 -22.81 -5.18
CA ASP A 47 -15.02 -22.81 -4.47
C ASP A 47 -15.03 -21.65 -3.46
N ARG A 48 -15.80 -20.61 -3.77
CA ARG A 48 -16.14 -19.52 -2.85
C ARG A 48 -17.65 -19.49 -2.67
N PRO A 49 -18.19 -19.45 -1.44
CA PRO A 49 -19.63 -19.46 -1.23
C PRO A 49 -20.24 -18.09 -1.58
N SER A 50 -21.23 -18.13 -2.48
CA SER A 50 -22.12 -17.01 -2.81
C SER A 50 -23.18 -16.81 -1.73
N TRP A 51 -23.36 -15.58 -1.23
CA TRP A 51 -24.48 -15.19 -0.37
C TRP A 51 -25.67 -14.74 -1.23
N PRO A 52 -26.93 -15.18 -0.97
CA PRO A 52 -28.06 -14.86 -1.82
C PRO A 52 -28.64 -13.46 -1.51
N ALA A 53 -28.80 -12.65 -2.56
CA ALA A 53 -29.60 -11.42 -2.52
C ALA A 53 -31.08 -11.77 -2.68
N GLN A 54 -31.90 -11.43 -1.67
CA GLN A 54 -33.35 -11.50 -1.75
C GLN A 54 -33.88 -10.27 -2.49
N THR A 55 -34.51 -10.47 -3.66
CA THR A 55 -35.22 -9.42 -4.40
C THR A 55 -36.71 -9.52 -4.10
N LEU A 56 -37.28 -8.52 -3.43
CA LEU A 56 -38.73 -8.36 -3.35
C LEU A 56 -39.23 -7.75 -4.67
N SER A 57 -40.01 -8.52 -5.41
CA SER A 57 -40.80 -8.06 -6.55
C SER A 57 -42.20 -7.67 -6.05
N MET A 58 -42.61 -6.44 -6.31
CA MET A 58 -44.02 -6.04 -6.27
C MET A 58 -44.40 -5.47 -7.63
N ALA A 59 -45.30 -6.18 -8.30
CA ALA A 59 -45.98 -5.75 -9.51
C ALA A 59 -47.33 -5.12 -9.16
N LEU A 60 -47.68 -4.03 -9.82
CA LEU A 60 -49.07 -3.59 -10.04
C LEU A 60 -49.20 -2.91 -11.43
N PRO A 61 -50.41 -2.86 -12.02
CA PRO A 61 -50.59 -3.05 -13.46
C PRO A 61 -51.02 -1.81 -14.26
N GLY A 62 -50.68 -1.84 -15.55
CA GLY A 62 -51.57 -1.55 -16.69
C GLY A 62 -52.25 -0.18 -16.83
N GLY A 63 -51.81 0.60 -17.83
CA GLY A 63 -52.59 1.68 -18.43
C GLY A 63 -52.08 2.03 -19.84
N ARG A 64 -52.93 1.89 -20.86
CA ARG A 64 -52.61 2.06 -22.29
C ARG A 64 -53.00 3.46 -22.81
N CYS A 65 -52.16 3.96 -23.73
CA CYS A 65 -52.43 4.79 -24.93
C CYS A 65 -53.14 6.15 -24.83
N ASN A 66 -52.46 7.23 -25.27
CA ASN A 66 -52.82 7.98 -26.51
C ASN A 66 -51.87 9.18 -26.77
N HIS A 67 -51.41 9.28 -28.02
CA HIS A 67 -50.94 10.53 -28.66
C HIS A 67 -52.09 11.13 -29.49
N PRO A 68 -52.12 12.45 -29.74
CA PRO A 68 -51.55 12.98 -30.98
C PRO A 68 -50.73 14.29 -30.84
N THR A 69 -49.84 14.46 -31.83
CA THR A 69 -48.97 15.57 -32.29
C THR A 69 -49.69 16.90 -32.64
N PRO A 70 -49.03 17.95 -33.18
CA PRO A 70 -47.73 18.60 -32.89
C PRO A 70 -47.86 20.15 -32.78
N ILE A 71 -46.96 20.85 -32.09
CA ILE A 71 -46.77 22.31 -32.30
C ILE A 71 -45.27 22.64 -32.26
N ALA A 72 -44.78 23.22 -33.35
CA ALA A 72 -43.54 24.00 -33.44
C ALA A 72 -43.76 25.11 -34.49
N PRO A 73 -42.95 26.18 -34.56
CA PRO A 73 -41.89 26.61 -33.64
C PRO A 73 -42.11 28.07 -33.15
N SER A 74 -41.42 28.47 -32.09
CA SER A 74 -41.10 29.89 -31.90
C SER A 74 -39.63 30.02 -31.55
N ASN A 75 -38.90 30.66 -32.46
CA ASN A 75 -37.49 31.01 -32.36
C ASN A 75 -37.28 31.94 -31.16
N MET A 76 -36.54 31.49 -30.16
CA MET A 76 -35.75 32.38 -29.32
C MET A 76 -34.33 31.83 -29.25
N MET A 77 -33.48 32.48 -30.02
CA MET A 77 -32.05 32.28 -30.08
C MET A 77 -31.46 32.92 -28.81
N THR A 78 -31.23 32.12 -27.79
CA THR A 78 -30.37 32.47 -26.66
C THR A 78 -29.23 31.47 -26.62
N ASN A 79 -28.11 31.85 -27.22
CA ASN A 79 -26.85 31.14 -27.03
C ASN A 79 -26.52 31.15 -25.53
N PRO A 80 -26.39 29.99 -24.86
CA PRO A 80 -25.77 29.99 -23.54
C PRO A 80 -24.31 30.44 -23.69
N PRO A 81 -23.73 31.12 -22.69
CA PRO A 81 -22.30 31.43 -22.71
C PRO A 81 -21.56 30.10 -22.79
N SER A 82 -20.91 29.86 -23.93
CA SER A 82 -19.94 28.80 -24.12
C SER A 82 -18.80 29.06 -23.12
N THR A 83 -18.87 28.41 -21.98
CA THR A 83 -17.68 28.09 -21.20
C THR A 83 -16.71 27.40 -22.16
N PRO A 84 -15.40 27.70 -22.11
CA PRO A 84 -14.45 26.96 -22.90
C PRO A 84 -14.48 25.51 -22.39
N GLU A 85 -15.23 24.67 -23.11
CA GLU A 85 -15.14 23.23 -23.02
C GLU A 85 -13.67 22.91 -23.24
N THR A 86 -13.00 22.54 -22.15
CA THR A 86 -11.58 22.25 -22.16
C THR A 86 -11.42 21.06 -23.09
N ALA A 87 -10.80 21.27 -24.25
CA ALA A 87 -10.64 20.26 -25.27
C ALA A 87 -10.15 18.93 -24.65
N PRO A 88 -10.75 17.77 -24.95
CA PRO A 88 -10.28 16.50 -24.43
C PRO A 88 -9.04 16.06 -25.23
N THR A 89 -7.89 16.67 -24.97
CA THR A 89 -6.63 16.36 -25.65
C THR A 89 -5.59 15.72 -24.75
N SER A 90 -6.02 15.05 -23.69
CA SER A 90 -5.09 14.45 -22.74
C SER A 90 -5.30 12.93 -22.68
N ARG A 91 -4.37 12.18 -23.28
CA ARG A 91 -4.34 10.72 -23.25
C ARG A 91 -4.52 10.22 -21.81
N SER A 92 -5.40 9.24 -21.63
CA SER A 92 -5.57 8.55 -20.34
C SER A 92 -4.26 7.88 -19.93
N LEU A 93 -3.82 8.10 -18.69
CA LEU A 93 -2.65 7.45 -18.11
C LEU A 93 -3.04 6.13 -17.43
N ARG A 94 -2.08 5.22 -17.35
CA ARG A 94 -2.12 4.03 -16.49
C ARG A 94 -1.44 4.38 -15.17
N VAL A 95 -2.21 4.51 -14.11
CA VAL A 95 -1.76 4.94 -12.78
C VAL A 95 -1.69 3.71 -11.86
N LEU A 96 -0.52 3.45 -11.29
CA LEU A 96 -0.31 2.43 -10.27
C LEU A 96 -0.30 3.10 -8.90
N VAL A 97 -1.23 2.75 -8.02
CA VAL A 97 -1.33 3.31 -6.67
C VAL A 97 -1.14 2.19 -5.65
N THR A 98 -0.30 2.41 -4.64
CA THR A 98 -0.22 1.52 -3.48
C THR A 98 -0.92 2.15 -2.28
N ALA A 99 -1.70 1.37 -1.54
CA ALA A 99 -2.44 1.85 -0.39
C ALA A 99 -2.44 0.82 0.75
N GLY A 100 -2.38 1.31 1.99
CA GLY A 100 -2.45 0.46 3.18
C GLY A 100 -1.09 0.13 3.80
N PRO A 101 -1.09 -0.48 5.00
CA PRO A 101 0.10 -1.02 5.62
C PRO A 101 0.53 -2.33 4.95
N THR A 102 1.79 -2.73 5.13
CA THR A 102 2.17 -4.15 5.03
C THR A 102 2.03 -4.82 6.40
N TRP A 103 1.69 -6.11 6.39
CA TRP A 103 1.66 -6.99 7.56
C TRP A 103 2.75 -8.05 7.42
N GLU A 104 3.82 -7.90 8.17
CA GLU A 104 4.94 -8.83 8.17
C GLU A 104 4.65 -9.96 9.17
N PRO A 105 4.50 -11.22 8.71
CA PRO A 105 4.05 -12.31 9.57
C PRO A 105 5.07 -12.59 10.67
N VAL A 106 4.57 -12.65 11.91
CA VAL A 106 5.32 -13.09 13.10
C VAL A 106 5.11 -14.59 13.31
N ASP A 107 3.86 -15.03 13.19
CA ASP A 107 3.44 -16.43 13.20
C ASP A 107 2.12 -16.58 12.42
N ASP A 108 1.48 -17.75 12.43
CA ASP A 108 0.22 -18.01 11.70
C ASP A 108 -0.95 -17.08 12.11
N VAL A 109 -0.84 -16.36 13.22
CA VAL A 109 -1.92 -15.54 13.79
C VAL A 109 -1.51 -14.07 13.92
N ARG A 110 -0.23 -13.79 14.13
CA ARG A 110 0.29 -12.47 14.47
C ARG A 110 1.13 -11.90 13.34
N TYR A 111 1.13 -10.57 13.25
CA TYR A 111 1.94 -9.82 12.31
C TYR A 111 2.51 -8.55 12.97
N LEU A 112 3.59 -8.04 12.41
CA LEU A 112 4.10 -6.69 12.62
C LEU A 112 3.52 -5.79 11.53
N GLY A 113 2.91 -4.67 11.89
CA GLY A 113 2.27 -3.80 10.91
C GLY A 113 2.26 -2.34 11.34
N ASN A 114 1.94 -1.47 10.38
CA ASN A 114 1.88 -0.03 10.57
C ASN A 114 0.46 0.45 10.85
N ARG A 115 0.32 1.61 11.51
CA ARG A 115 -0.99 2.21 11.87
C ARG A 115 -1.74 2.85 10.69
N SER A 116 -1.29 2.66 9.45
CA SER A 116 -1.94 3.23 8.28
C SER A 116 -3.32 2.64 8.06
N SER A 117 -4.33 3.49 7.85
CA SER A 117 -5.67 3.07 7.39
C SER A 117 -5.76 2.88 5.88
N GLY A 118 -4.69 3.25 5.13
CA GLY A 118 -4.68 3.26 3.67
C GLY A 118 -5.66 4.25 3.02
N ARG A 119 -6.41 5.04 3.79
CA ARG A 119 -7.45 5.96 3.30
C ARG A 119 -6.94 6.89 2.21
N LEU A 120 -5.79 7.54 2.43
CA LEU A 120 -5.23 8.47 1.45
C LEU A 120 -4.95 7.77 0.10
N GLY A 121 -4.35 6.57 0.11
CA GLY A 121 -4.09 5.81 -1.10
C GLY A 121 -5.37 5.41 -1.85
N ALA A 122 -6.43 5.06 -1.13
CA ALA A 122 -7.74 4.79 -1.72
C ALA A 122 -8.34 6.05 -2.39
N GLU A 123 -8.27 7.20 -1.71
CA GLU A 123 -8.71 8.49 -2.26
C GLU A 123 -7.88 8.90 -3.49
N LEU A 124 -6.57 8.63 -3.50
CA LEU A 124 -5.69 8.89 -4.66
C LEU A 124 -6.07 8.03 -5.87
N ALA A 125 -6.37 6.75 -5.64
CA ALA A 125 -6.86 5.87 -6.70
C ALA A 125 -8.21 6.33 -7.26
N ARG A 126 -9.13 6.74 -6.37
CA ARG A 126 -10.43 7.30 -6.75
C ARG A 126 -10.27 8.59 -7.57
N ALA A 127 -9.49 9.55 -7.09
CA ALA A 127 -9.22 10.81 -7.79
C ALA A 127 -8.62 10.59 -9.19
N ALA A 128 -7.71 9.63 -9.35
CA ALA A 128 -7.17 9.28 -10.66
C ALA A 128 -8.23 8.66 -11.59
N GLY A 129 -9.11 7.81 -11.05
CA GLY A 129 -10.24 7.26 -11.79
C GLY A 129 -11.23 8.35 -12.23
N ASP A 130 -11.57 9.27 -11.34
CA ASP A 130 -12.50 10.38 -11.58
C ASP A 130 -11.96 11.35 -12.65
N LEU A 131 -10.63 11.53 -12.71
CA LEU A 131 -9.93 12.27 -13.77
C LEU A 131 -9.80 11.49 -15.10
N GLY A 132 -10.40 10.31 -15.20
CA GLY A 132 -10.48 9.51 -16.44
C GLY A 132 -9.27 8.62 -16.71
N HIS A 133 -8.39 8.41 -15.73
CA HIS A 133 -7.23 7.53 -15.84
C HIS A 133 -7.58 6.06 -15.55
N LEU A 134 -6.79 5.14 -16.11
CA LEU A 134 -6.89 3.71 -15.79
C LEU A 134 -6.03 3.43 -14.57
N VAL A 135 -6.62 2.90 -13.52
CA VAL A 135 -5.95 2.76 -12.22
C VAL A 135 -5.82 1.30 -11.85
N THR A 136 -4.60 0.92 -11.46
CA THR A 136 -4.36 -0.31 -10.71
C THR A 136 -4.07 0.07 -9.26
N LEU A 137 -4.95 -0.33 -8.36
CA LEU A 137 -4.78 -0.14 -6.92
C LEU A 137 -4.23 -1.43 -6.30
N LEU A 138 -2.98 -1.38 -5.85
CA LEU A 138 -2.40 -2.38 -4.95
C LEU A 138 -2.87 -2.03 -3.53
N ARG A 139 -3.78 -2.84 -2.98
CA ARG A 139 -4.47 -2.57 -1.72
C ARG A 139 -4.04 -3.57 -0.65
N GLY A 140 -3.37 -3.04 0.37
CA GLY A 140 -2.92 -3.76 1.55
C GLY A 140 -4.04 -4.04 2.55
N PRO A 141 -3.78 -4.86 3.57
CA PRO A 141 -4.75 -5.27 4.57
C PRO A 141 -5.26 -4.10 5.41
N GLY A 142 -6.51 -4.18 5.87
CA GLY A 142 -7.14 -3.12 6.67
C GLY A 142 -7.41 -1.81 5.95
N THR A 143 -7.07 -1.70 4.65
CA THR A 143 -7.34 -0.52 3.84
C THR A 143 -8.83 -0.38 3.55
N ILE A 144 -9.33 0.85 3.71
CA ILE A 144 -10.70 1.22 3.34
C ILE A 144 -10.97 0.86 1.87
N ASP A 145 -12.14 0.30 1.63
CA ASP A 145 -12.60 0.00 0.28
C ASP A 145 -12.89 1.30 -0.49
N PRO A 146 -12.26 1.54 -1.66
CA PRO A 146 -12.50 2.76 -2.46
C PRO A 146 -13.92 2.82 -3.06
N SER A 147 -14.76 1.80 -2.84
CA SER A 147 -16.01 1.51 -3.54
C SER A 147 -15.78 1.19 -5.02
N PRO A 148 -16.67 0.41 -5.66
CA PRO A 148 -16.53 0.08 -7.08
C PRO A 148 -16.43 1.33 -7.96
N HIS A 149 -15.42 1.35 -8.83
CA HIS A 149 -15.22 2.41 -9.81
C HIS A 149 -14.83 1.78 -11.16
N PRO A 150 -15.45 2.18 -12.31
CA PRO A 150 -15.28 1.49 -13.59
C PRO A 150 -13.86 1.54 -14.16
N ARG A 151 -13.00 2.43 -13.64
CA ARG A 151 -11.61 2.60 -14.06
C ARG A 151 -10.57 2.10 -13.06
N ILE A 152 -10.99 1.53 -11.93
CA ILE A 152 -10.08 1.03 -10.90
C ILE A 152 -10.12 -0.49 -10.89
N SER A 153 -8.99 -1.12 -11.18
CA SER A 153 -8.74 -2.53 -10.93
C SER A 153 -7.97 -2.68 -9.62
N GLU A 154 -8.37 -3.63 -8.79
CA GLU A 154 -7.80 -3.81 -7.46
C GLU A 154 -7.05 -5.15 -7.35
N ILE A 155 -5.85 -5.11 -6.80
CA ILE A 155 -5.06 -6.29 -6.43
C ILE A 155 -4.68 -6.21 -4.95
N ARG A 156 -4.78 -7.35 -4.27
CA ARG A 156 -4.43 -7.49 -2.86
C ARG A 156 -2.95 -7.82 -2.69
N PHE A 157 -2.33 -7.23 -1.68
CA PHE A 157 -1.04 -7.69 -1.13
C PHE A 157 -1.19 -7.81 0.40
N GLN A 158 -0.27 -8.53 1.05
CA GLN A 158 -0.23 -8.59 2.53
C GLN A 158 1.10 -8.06 3.06
N SER A 159 2.22 -8.64 2.59
CA SER A 159 3.57 -8.31 3.06
C SER A 159 4.30 -7.36 2.12
N ALA A 160 5.44 -6.83 2.57
CA ALA A 160 6.35 -6.07 1.71
C ALA A 160 6.90 -6.91 0.55
N THR A 161 7.07 -8.23 0.73
CA THR A 161 7.48 -9.14 -0.35
C THR A 161 6.40 -9.29 -1.41
N ASP A 162 5.14 -9.44 -1.02
CA ASP A 162 4.02 -9.52 -1.98
C ASP A 162 3.90 -8.20 -2.76
N LEU A 163 4.03 -7.08 -2.05
CA LEU A 163 3.97 -5.76 -2.67
C LEU A 163 5.12 -5.54 -3.66
N ASP A 164 6.36 -5.94 -3.33
CA ASP A 164 7.50 -5.84 -4.24
C ASP A 164 7.26 -6.64 -5.53
N GLN A 165 6.73 -7.87 -5.42
CA GLN A 165 6.40 -8.69 -6.57
C GLN A 165 5.34 -8.04 -7.45
N GLU A 166 4.24 -7.55 -6.87
CA GLU A 166 3.18 -6.87 -7.63
C GLU A 166 3.68 -5.58 -8.28
N LEU A 167 4.54 -4.82 -7.62
CA LEU A 167 5.16 -3.64 -8.18
C LEU A 167 6.05 -3.98 -9.37
N ARG A 168 6.94 -4.97 -9.25
CA ARG A 168 7.83 -5.39 -10.35
C ARG A 168 7.05 -5.90 -11.57
N ASN A 169 5.98 -6.65 -11.34
CA ASN A 169 5.16 -7.21 -12.42
C ASN A 169 4.37 -6.15 -13.18
N ARG A 170 4.04 -5.03 -12.53
CA ARG A 170 3.09 -4.04 -13.07
C ARG A 170 3.74 -2.75 -13.48
N TRP A 171 4.73 -2.28 -12.72
CA TRP A 171 5.37 -0.99 -12.95
C TRP A 171 5.78 -0.75 -14.41
N PRO A 172 6.39 -1.70 -15.15
CA PRO A 172 6.77 -1.50 -16.56
C PRO A 172 5.61 -1.16 -17.51
N ALA A 173 4.37 -1.45 -17.11
CA ALA A 173 3.16 -1.18 -17.89
C ALA A 173 2.36 0.02 -17.37
N HIS A 174 2.91 0.86 -16.48
CA HIS A 174 2.21 2.01 -15.91
C HIS A 174 3.01 3.30 -16.09
N ASP A 175 2.31 4.39 -16.36
CA ASP A 175 2.94 5.66 -16.71
C ASP A 175 3.28 6.48 -15.44
N LEU A 176 2.47 6.31 -14.37
CA LEU A 176 2.61 7.00 -13.09
C LEU A 176 2.47 6.03 -11.92
N LEU A 177 3.48 6.00 -11.03
CA LEU A 177 3.46 5.25 -9.77
C LEU A 177 3.34 6.20 -8.58
N VAL A 178 2.35 5.96 -7.73
CA VAL A 178 2.13 6.67 -6.47
C VAL A 178 2.26 5.69 -5.29
N MET A 179 3.41 5.72 -4.63
CA MET A 179 3.74 4.83 -3.51
C MET A 179 3.20 5.36 -2.18
N ALA A 180 1.89 5.23 -1.94
CA ALA A 180 1.22 5.69 -0.73
C ALA A 180 1.02 4.60 0.34
N ALA A 181 1.45 3.36 0.09
CA ALA A 181 1.46 2.29 1.09
C ALA A 181 2.50 2.55 2.20
N ALA A 182 2.15 2.19 3.43
CA ALA A 182 3.04 2.22 4.59
C ALA A 182 3.76 0.87 4.70
N VAL A 183 4.86 0.73 3.98
CA VAL A 183 5.73 -0.45 4.01
C VAL A 183 6.48 -0.50 5.33
N ALA A 184 6.54 -1.66 5.98
CA ALA A 184 7.34 -1.84 7.19
C ALA A 184 8.84 -1.70 6.88
N ASP A 185 9.59 -1.03 7.76
CA ASP A 185 11.05 -0.91 7.62
C ASP A 185 11.78 -2.20 8.04
N PHE A 186 11.15 -3.00 8.88
CA PHE A 186 11.69 -4.25 9.43
C PHE A 186 10.63 -5.35 9.38
N ARG A 187 11.11 -6.60 9.28
CA ARG A 187 10.28 -7.79 9.36
C ARG A 187 10.90 -8.83 10.30
N PRO A 188 10.11 -9.74 10.89
CA PRO A 188 10.66 -10.87 11.63
C PRO A 188 11.56 -11.73 10.76
N VAL A 189 12.69 -12.18 11.32
CA VAL A 189 13.57 -13.15 10.66
C VAL A 189 12.80 -14.47 10.46
N ARG A 190 12.77 -14.97 9.23
CA ARG A 190 12.14 -16.27 8.94
C ARG A 190 13.05 -17.40 9.37
N ILE A 191 12.58 -18.22 10.31
CA ILE A 191 13.28 -19.42 10.76
C ILE A 191 12.56 -20.64 10.13
N PRO A 192 13.20 -21.38 9.20
CA PRO A 192 12.55 -22.44 8.41
C PRO A 192 11.85 -23.54 9.22
N ASP A 193 12.30 -23.80 10.45
CA ASP A 193 11.79 -24.85 11.34
C ASP A 193 11.09 -24.32 12.59
N ALA A 194 10.81 -23.02 12.66
CA ALA A 194 10.14 -22.45 13.83
C ALA A 194 8.69 -22.96 13.95
N PRO A 195 8.22 -23.20 15.19
CA PRO A 195 6.82 -23.55 15.41
C PRO A 195 5.92 -22.45 14.82
N ARG A 196 4.97 -22.87 13.97
CA ARG A 196 4.09 -21.95 13.23
C ARG A 196 3.23 -21.04 14.10
N LYS A 197 3.15 -21.31 15.41
CA LYS A 197 2.43 -20.50 16.39
C LYS A 197 3.20 -20.43 17.69
N ILE A 198 3.54 -19.22 18.11
CA ILE A 198 4.20 -18.98 19.40
C ILE A 198 3.18 -19.19 20.52
N ARG A 199 3.47 -20.13 21.44
CA ARG A 199 2.58 -20.45 22.57
C ARG A 199 2.98 -19.67 23.82
N ARG A 200 1.98 -19.33 24.62
CA ARG A 200 2.17 -18.68 25.93
C ARG A 200 2.94 -19.56 26.92
N SER A 201 2.81 -20.89 26.79
CA SER A 201 3.52 -21.88 27.62
C SER A 201 5.03 -21.82 27.49
N ASP A 202 5.53 -21.28 26.37
CA ASP A 202 6.95 -21.32 26.04
C ASP A 202 7.73 -20.16 26.71
N GLY A 203 7.04 -19.35 27.53
CA GLY A 203 7.65 -18.29 28.33
C GLY A 203 7.79 -16.96 27.58
N THR A 204 8.83 -16.21 27.93
CA THR A 204 9.16 -14.94 27.28
C THR A 204 9.73 -15.19 25.88
N HIS A 205 9.22 -14.45 24.90
CA HIS A 205 9.69 -14.52 23.51
C HIS A 205 10.33 -13.20 23.09
N SER A 206 11.41 -13.31 22.31
CA SER A 206 12.03 -12.18 21.62
C SER A 206 11.85 -12.36 20.11
N LEU A 207 11.55 -11.28 19.40
CA LEU A 207 11.53 -11.26 17.94
C LEU A 207 12.82 -10.64 17.43
N GLU A 208 13.58 -11.41 16.65
CA GLU A 208 14.69 -10.89 15.87
C GLU A 208 14.13 -10.28 14.58
N LEU A 209 14.58 -9.07 14.25
CA LEU A 209 14.10 -8.31 13.10
C LEU A 209 15.23 -8.09 12.09
N GLU A 210 14.90 -8.22 10.81
CA GLU A 210 15.77 -7.86 9.69
C GLU A 210 15.16 -6.70 8.88
N PRO A 211 15.98 -5.84 8.26
CA PRO A 211 15.48 -4.77 7.41
C PRO A 211 14.69 -5.30 6.21
N VAL A 212 13.59 -4.64 5.87
CA VAL A 212 12.88 -4.88 4.62
C VAL A 212 13.65 -4.20 3.47
N PRO A 213 13.87 -4.88 2.33
CA PRO A 213 14.49 -4.25 1.17
C PRO A 213 13.76 -2.99 0.72
N ASP A 214 14.51 -2.06 0.17
CA ASP A 214 13.96 -0.81 -0.34
C ASP A 214 13.23 -1.02 -1.67
N LEU A 215 11.92 -1.24 -1.62
CA LEU A 215 11.07 -1.46 -2.79
C LEU A 215 11.24 -0.37 -3.87
N LEU A 216 11.34 0.90 -3.46
CA LEU A 216 11.49 2.01 -4.41
C LEU A 216 12.86 2.00 -5.10
N ALA A 217 13.92 1.68 -4.37
CA ALA A 217 15.25 1.54 -4.96
C ALA A 217 15.29 0.34 -5.93
N GLY A 218 14.68 -0.79 -5.57
CA GLY A 218 14.59 -1.96 -6.44
C GLY A 218 13.82 -1.71 -7.75
N LEU A 219 12.87 -0.75 -7.75
CA LEU A 219 12.17 -0.32 -8.97
C LEU A 219 12.99 0.65 -9.82
N ALA A 220 13.96 1.36 -9.25
CA ALA A 220 14.85 2.25 -10.02
C ALA A 220 15.79 1.47 -10.95
N GLU A 221 16.02 0.18 -10.66
CA GLU A 221 16.78 -0.75 -11.51
C GLU A 221 16.03 -1.16 -12.78
N LEU A 222 14.71 -0.96 -12.83
CA LEU A 222 13.88 -1.24 -14.00
C LEU A 222 13.89 -0.02 -14.92
N GLU A 223 14.46 -0.17 -16.12
CA GLU A 223 14.44 0.89 -17.13
C GLU A 223 12.99 1.25 -17.51
N HIS A 224 12.57 2.44 -17.11
CA HIS A 224 11.27 2.99 -17.48
C HIS A 224 11.38 4.50 -17.69
N PRO A 225 11.99 4.96 -18.79
CA PRO A 225 12.32 6.37 -19.00
C PRO A 225 11.09 7.26 -19.01
N GLU A 226 9.95 6.79 -19.55
CA GLU A 226 8.67 7.51 -19.55
C GLU A 226 7.85 7.35 -18.25
N GLY A 227 8.29 6.52 -17.30
CA GLY A 227 7.61 6.33 -16.02
C GLY A 227 7.90 7.43 -14.98
N THR A 228 6.85 7.97 -14.36
CA THR A 228 6.98 8.92 -13.24
C THR A 228 6.77 8.21 -11.91
N ARG A 229 7.75 8.27 -11.01
CA ARG A 229 7.73 7.66 -9.66
C ARG A 229 7.53 8.72 -8.57
N VAL A 230 6.54 8.51 -7.72
CA VAL A 230 6.18 9.41 -6.62
C VAL A 230 6.17 8.66 -5.30
N GLY A 231 6.88 9.20 -4.32
CA GLY A 231 6.91 8.65 -2.96
C GLY A 231 6.24 9.56 -1.93
N PHE A 232 6.14 9.08 -0.70
CA PHE A 232 5.74 9.84 0.47
C PHE A 232 6.84 9.86 1.54
N ALA A 233 6.93 10.97 2.27
CA ALA A 233 7.76 11.11 3.46
C ALA A 233 6.86 11.55 4.62
N LEU A 234 6.87 10.75 5.68
CA LEU A 234 6.10 10.95 6.91
C LEU A 234 7.11 11.17 8.03
N GLU A 235 7.33 12.41 8.43
CA GLU A 235 8.38 12.81 9.37
C GLU A 235 7.87 13.90 10.33
N PRO A 236 8.50 14.11 11.49
CA PRO A 236 8.24 15.27 12.34
C PRO A 236 8.43 16.60 11.58
N THR A 237 7.63 17.61 11.94
CA THR A 237 7.57 18.88 11.20
C THR A 237 8.92 19.59 11.07
N GLU A 238 9.76 19.53 12.11
CA GLU A 238 11.06 20.23 12.19
C GLU A 238 12.05 19.82 11.10
N ASP A 239 12.05 18.55 10.69
CA ASP A 239 12.99 17.99 9.73
C ASP A 239 12.33 17.54 8.41
N LEU A 240 11.00 17.66 8.31
CA LEU A 240 10.19 17.07 7.25
C LEU A 240 10.70 17.39 5.83
N LEU A 241 10.90 18.66 5.49
CA LEU A 241 11.31 19.05 4.13
C LEU A 241 12.75 18.61 3.83
N LYS A 242 13.64 18.64 4.81
CA LYS A 242 15.03 18.19 4.66
C LYS A 242 15.09 16.68 4.43
N ALA A 243 14.40 15.91 5.26
CA ALA A 243 14.29 14.47 5.14
C ALA A 243 13.62 14.05 3.83
N ALA A 244 12.55 14.74 3.42
CA ALA A 244 11.86 14.48 2.16
C ALA A 244 12.77 14.71 0.94
N ARG A 245 13.53 15.82 0.89
CA ARG A 245 14.51 16.06 -0.18
C ARG A 245 15.61 15.01 -0.22
N ALA A 246 16.13 14.62 0.95
CA ALA A 246 17.13 13.56 1.03
C ALA A 246 16.57 12.23 0.50
N LYS A 247 15.31 11.90 0.82
CA LYS A 247 14.61 10.72 0.31
C LYS A 247 14.33 10.79 -1.19
N LEU A 248 13.93 11.96 -1.71
CA LEU A 248 13.71 12.22 -3.15
C LEU A 248 14.94 11.85 -3.98
N VAL A 249 16.13 12.30 -3.57
CA VAL A 249 17.41 12.01 -4.23
C VAL A 249 17.80 10.56 -4.03
N ARG A 250 17.83 10.08 -2.78
CA ARG A 250 18.31 8.73 -2.45
C ARG A 250 17.51 7.61 -3.10
N LYS A 251 16.20 7.79 -3.28
CA LYS A 251 15.28 6.79 -3.86
C LYS A 251 15.07 6.96 -5.37
N ASP A 252 15.82 7.88 -5.98
CA ASP A 252 15.66 8.26 -7.38
C ASP A 252 14.19 8.52 -7.80
N LEU A 253 13.49 9.37 -7.04
CA LEU A 253 12.08 9.72 -7.29
C LEU A 253 11.93 10.97 -8.17
N HIS A 254 10.82 11.07 -8.89
CA HIS A 254 10.50 12.27 -9.66
C HIS A 254 9.83 13.34 -8.79
N ALA A 255 9.02 12.90 -7.83
CA ALA A 255 8.46 13.74 -6.81
C ALA A 255 8.29 12.99 -5.48
N ILE A 256 8.18 13.74 -4.40
CA ILE A 256 7.86 13.22 -3.08
C ILE A 256 6.85 14.13 -2.40
N VAL A 257 5.88 13.53 -1.72
CA VAL A 257 4.94 14.24 -0.87
C VAL A 257 5.46 14.21 0.56
N ALA A 258 5.81 15.38 1.09
CA ALA A 258 6.22 15.55 2.47
C ALA A 258 4.99 15.85 3.33
N ASN A 259 4.60 14.92 4.20
CA ASN A 259 3.45 15.06 5.09
C ASN A 259 3.90 14.96 6.57
N PRO A 260 3.49 15.88 7.46
CA PRO A 260 3.87 15.82 8.86
C PRO A 260 3.21 14.64 9.59
N LEU A 261 3.97 13.96 10.47
CA LEU A 261 3.51 12.83 11.27
C LEU A 261 2.30 13.16 12.16
N GLU A 262 2.26 14.39 12.67
CA GLU A 262 1.25 14.94 13.57
C GLU A 262 -0.15 14.97 12.94
N THR A 263 -0.24 14.84 11.60
CA THR A 263 -1.50 14.85 10.85
C THR A 263 -1.92 13.48 10.34
N MET A 264 -1.17 12.40 10.64
CA MET A 264 -1.43 11.06 10.10
C MET A 264 -2.85 10.53 10.42
N ASP A 265 -3.25 10.64 11.69
CA ASP A 265 -4.54 10.15 12.18
C ASP A 265 -5.67 11.19 12.09
N SER A 266 -5.39 12.36 11.49
CA SER A 266 -6.39 13.41 11.30
C SER A 266 -7.31 13.11 10.11
N GLU A 267 -8.52 13.67 10.14
CA GLU A 267 -9.40 13.72 8.96
C GLU A 267 -8.84 14.62 7.86
N ARG A 268 -7.98 15.55 8.25
CA ARG A 268 -7.33 16.50 7.34
C ARG A 268 -5.88 16.12 7.13
N ILE A 269 -5.36 16.47 5.96
CA ILE A 269 -3.97 16.28 5.59
C ILE A 269 -3.34 17.63 5.24
N LEU A 270 -2.09 17.78 5.68
CA LEU A 270 -1.18 18.80 5.18
C LEU A 270 -0.06 18.09 4.45
N GLY A 271 0.23 18.53 3.23
CA GLY A 271 1.30 17.93 2.43
C GLY A 271 1.94 18.97 1.52
N THR A 272 3.25 18.89 1.36
CA THR A 272 4.00 19.65 0.36
C THR A 272 4.51 18.69 -0.69
N LEU A 273 4.20 18.95 -1.96
CA LEU A 273 4.78 18.24 -3.09
C LEU A 273 6.15 18.86 -3.41
N LEU A 274 7.19 18.04 -3.37
CA LEU A 274 8.55 18.40 -3.77
C LEU A 274 8.89 17.65 -5.05
N VAL A 275 9.26 18.37 -6.09
CA VAL A 275 9.66 17.81 -7.40
C VAL A 275 11.18 17.87 -7.53
N ARG A 276 11.76 16.93 -8.27
CA ARG A 276 13.21 16.83 -8.48
C ARG A 276 13.85 18.09 -9.05
N ASP A 277 13.13 18.84 -9.89
CA ASP A 277 13.61 20.08 -10.48
C ASP A 277 13.68 21.26 -9.48
N GLY A 278 13.33 21.03 -8.22
CA GLY A 278 13.29 22.04 -7.16
C GLY A 278 11.92 22.68 -6.98
N THR A 279 10.94 22.39 -7.83
CA THR A 279 9.57 22.91 -7.70
C THR A 279 8.94 22.42 -6.40
N GLU A 280 8.29 23.35 -5.71
CA GLU A 280 7.49 23.08 -4.52
C GLU A 280 6.06 23.52 -4.76
N ALA A 281 5.10 22.66 -4.41
CA ALA A 281 3.69 22.99 -4.49
C ALA A 281 2.97 22.60 -3.20
N ARG A 282 2.02 23.44 -2.81
CA ARG A 282 1.14 23.21 -1.65
C ARG A 282 -0.32 23.34 -2.08
N PRO A 283 -1.24 22.59 -1.45
CA PRO A 283 -2.66 22.77 -1.68
C PRO A 283 -3.09 24.21 -1.31
N PRO A 284 -3.96 24.87 -2.11
CA PRO A 284 -4.32 26.28 -1.91
C PRO A 284 -4.95 26.58 -0.54
N ALA A 285 -5.73 25.64 0.02
CA ALA A 285 -6.39 25.79 1.30
C ALA A 285 -5.50 25.37 2.50
N GLY A 286 -4.23 25.05 2.28
CA GLY A 286 -3.37 24.46 3.31
C GLY A 286 -3.88 23.08 3.74
N SER A 287 -4.21 22.92 5.03
CA SER A 287 -4.80 21.67 5.52
C SER A 287 -6.19 21.45 4.91
N MET A 288 -6.44 20.29 4.30
CA MET A 288 -7.71 19.96 3.63
C MET A 288 -8.14 18.50 3.84
N SER A 289 -9.32 18.11 3.37
CA SER A 289 -9.76 16.70 3.44
C SER A 289 -8.83 15.80 2.63
N LYS A 290 -8.77 14.52 3.00
CA LYS A 290 -7.98 13.51 2.26
C LYS A 290 -8.42 13.37 0.80
N SER A 291 -9.72 13.48 0.51
CA SER A 291 -10.26 13.48 -0.85
C SER A 291 -9.83 14.72 -1.65
N GLY A 292 -10.00 15.93 -1.10
CA GLY A 292 -9.60 17.16 -1.78
C GLY A 292 -8.08 17.25 -2.00
N PHE A 293 -7.29 16.73 -1.06
CA PHE A 293 -5.85 16.60 -1.25
C PHE A 293 -5.49 15.59 -2.34
N ALA A 294 -6.21 14.47 -2.42
CA ALA A 294 -6.00 13.47 -3.46
C ALA A 294 -6.31 14.02 -4.85
N GLU A 295 -7.42 14.74 -5.03
CA GLU A 295 -7.78 15.42 -6.27
C GLU A 295 -6.69 16.42 -6.70
N TRP A 296 -6.28 17.30 -5.77
CA TRP A 296 -5.21 18.25 -6.03
C TRP A 296 -3.90 17.56 -6.40
N LEU A 297 -3.50 16.54 -5.64
CA LEU A 297 -2.24 15.86 -5.85
C LEU A 297 -2.22 15.14 -7.20
N ILE A 298 -3.25 14.35 -7.53
CA ILE A 298 -3.29 13.63 -8.80
C ILE A 298 -3.24 14.60 -9.98
N ALA A 299 -3.99 15.70 -9.96
CA ALA A 299 -3.93 16.71 -11.02
C ALA A 299 -2.49 17.21 -11.23
N ARG A 300 -1.77 17.53 -10.16
CA ARG A 300 -0.36 17.98 -10.23
C ARG A 300 0.60 16.88 -10.71
N LEU A 301 0.37 15.63 -10.33
CA LEU A 301 1.21 14.51 -10.76
C LEU A 301 1.01 14.16 -12.23
N VAL A 302 -0.21 14.31 -12.74
CA VAL A 302 -0.54 14.13 -14.17
C VAL A 302 0.13 15.22 -15.00
N GLU A 303 0.06 16.48 -14.56
CA GLU A 303 0.78 17.60 -15.18
C GLU A 303 2.29 17.36 -15.20
N LEU A 304 2.87 16.94 -14.07
CA LEU A 304 4.30 16.60 -13.95
C LEU A 304 4.70 15.47 -14.91
N HIS A 305 3.89 14.42 -15.01
CA HIS A 305 4.19 13.31 -15.92
C HIS A 305 4.21 13.78 -17.38
N ARG A 306 3.22 14.57 -17.79
CA ARG A 306 3.11 15.07 -19.16
C ARG A 306 4.26 15.99 -19.53
N SER A 307 4.57 16.99 -18.69
CA SER A 307 5.68 17.91 -18.94
C SER A 307 7.02 17.18 -19.09
N ARG A 308 7.21 16.10 -18.32
CA ARG A 308 8.42 15.27 -18.38
C ARG A 308 8.50 14.44 -19.67
N VAL A 309 7.40 13.82 -20.10
CA VAL A 309 7.37 13.02 -21.32
C VAL A 309 7.45 13.89 -22.57
N ASP A 310 6.71 14.99 -22.62
CA ASP A 310 6.72 15.92 -23.76
C ASP A 310 8.09 16.60 -23.89
N GLY A 311 8.66 17.07 -22.78
CA GLY A 311 10.00 17.67 -22.77
C GLY A 311 11.16 16.70 -23.06
N ASN A 312 10.89 15.39 -23.09
CA ASN A 312 11.85 14.37 -23.51
C ASN A 312 11.65 13.96 -24.98
N ARG A 313 10.50 14.27 -25.59
CA ARG A 313 10.25 14.05 -27.03
C ARG A 313 10.83 15.15 -27.91
N ASP A 314 11.01 16.34 -27.34
CA ASP A 314 11.60 17.50 -28.02
C ASP A 314 13.14 17.55 -27.95
N ARG A 315 13.80 16.54 -27.35
CA ARG A 315 15.27 16.41 -27.26
C ARG A 315 15.77 15.24 -28.08
#